data_AF-A0A520WW32-F1
#
_entry.id   AF-A0A520WW32-F1
#
_cell.length_a   1.000
_cell.length_b   1.000
_cell.length_c   1.000
_cell.angle_alpha   90.00
_cell.angle_beta   90.00
_cell.angle_gamma   90.00
#
_symmetry.space_group_name_H-M   'P 1'
#
loop_
_entity.id
_entity.type
_entity.pdbx_description
1 polymer ?
#
loop_
_entity_poly.entity_id
_entity_poly.type
_entity_poly.pdbx_seq_one_letter_code
_entity_poly.pdbx_strand_id
1 'polypeptide(L)'
;MAIISEAFEPFLAESGPNDRREAIVIYKTPESATELRERRKKKRMSVPQKRRYLRDLASIQAPTQLASLQKYRKAGKTRLPKKDKRDLETSTAGPMEGSMPFAYAQVTRKTLTELRRSDNIAAVIPNQRIHLLEPRAIDYQDLNNQEQAAGMTWGLERLDIP
;
A
#
# COMPACT_ATOMS: atom_id res chain seq x y z
N MET A 1 3.59 17.60 8.15
CA MET A 1 2.43 17.45 7.24
C MET A 1 2.64 16.24 6.33
N ALA A 2 1.59 15.45 6.10
CA ALA A 2 1.65 14.33 5.16
C ALA A 2 1.61 14.81 3.70
N ILE A 3 2.25 14.06 2.81
CA ILE A 3 2.21 14.30 1.36
C ILE A 3 0.93 13.67 0.80
N ILE A 4 0.11 14.46 0.11
CA ILE A 4 -1.08 13.97 -0.59
C ILE A 4 -0.72 13.86 -2.06
N SER A 5 -0.93 12.69 -2.67
CA SER A 5 -0.67 12.50 -4.10
C SER A 5 -1.58 13.38 -4.96
N GLU A 6 -1.00 14.01 -5.98
CA GLU A 6 -1.73 14.77 -7.01
C GLU A 6 -2.73 13.88 -7.78
N ALA A 7 -2.50 12.56 -7.82
CA ALA A 7 -3.41 11.60 -8.43
C ALA A 7 -4.80 11.56 -7.76
N PHE A 8 -4.99 12.19 -6.59
CA PHE A 8 -6.32 12.40 -6.01
C PHE A 8 -7.19 13.36 -6.80
N GLU A 9 -6.61 14.31 -7.55
CA GLU A 9 -7.41 15.25 -8.34
C GLU A 9 -8.26 14.53 -9.40
N PRO A 10 -7.69 13.74 -10.33
CA PRO A 10 -8.48 12.96 -11.27
C PRO A 10 -9.28 11.85 -10.58
N PHE A 11 -8.73 11.22 -9.54
CA PHE A 11 -9.40 10.12 -8.84
C PHE A 11 -10.69 10.53 -8.11
N LEU A 12 -10.76 11.79 -7.66
CA LEU A 12 -11.94 12.38 -7.02
C LEU A 12 -12.73 13.31 -7.95
N ALA A 13 -12.29 13.55 -9.19
CA ALA A 13 -12.94 14.47 -10.12
C ALA A 13 -14.37 14.03 -10.47
N GLU A 14 -14.55 12.73 -10.71
CA GLU A 14 -15.86 12.13 -11.04
C GLU A 14 -16.68 11.75 -9.79
N SER A 15 -16.18 12.09 -8.59
CA SER A 15 -16.81 11.70 -7.33
C SER A 15 -17.62 12.86 -6.77
N GLY A 16 -18.85 12.58 -6.32
CA GLY A 16 -19.66 13.53 -5.57
C GLY A 16 -18.96 14.01 -4.28
N PRO A 17 -19.38 15.13 -3.69
CA PRO A 17 -18.72 15.73 -2.52
C PRO A 17 -18.61 14.83 -1.29
N ASN A 18 -19.50 13.84 -1.18
CA ASN A 18 -19.55 12.88 -0.07
C ASN A 18 -19.26 11.44 -0.53
N ASP A 19 -18.90 11.25 -1.81
CA ASP A 19 -18.54 9.93 -2.31
C ASP A 19 -17.26 9.46 -1.65
N ARG A 20 -17.28 8.20 -1.22
CA ARG A 20 -16.20 7.59 -0.48
C ARG A 20 -15.36 6.77 -1.45
N ARG A 21 -14.06 7.06 -1.47
CA ARG A 21 -13.09 6.29 -2.25
C ARG A 21 -12.05 5.73 -1.31
N GLU A 22 -11.50 4.58 -1.66
CA GLU A 22 -10.44 3.99 -0.86
C GLU A 22 -9.09 4.66 -1.15
N ALA A 23 -8.34 4.92 -0.10
CA ALA A 23 -6.99 5.46 -0.14
C ALA A 23 -6.05 4.56 0.66
N ILE A 24 -4.79 4.55 0.25
CA ILE A 24 -3.71 3.93 1.00
C ILE A 24 -3.03 5.05 1.80
N VAL A 25 -3.02 4.90 3.11
CA VAL A 25 -2.39 5.80 4.08
C VAL A 25 -1.08 5.18 4.52
N ILE A 26 0.03 5.86 4.24
CA ILE A 26 1.38 5.43 4.59
C ILE A 26 1.81 6.17 5.85
N TYR A 27 2.17 5.43 6.89
CA TYR A 27 2.61 5.96 8.16
C TYR A 27 4.11 6.20 8.19
N LYS A 28 4.53 7.19 8.97
CA LYS A 28 5.94 7.32 9.33
C LYS A 28 6.37 6.08 10.11
N THR A 29 7.59 5.63 9.82
CA THR A 29 8.22 4.55 10.58
C THR A 29 8.77 5.15 11.88
N PRO A 30 8.42 4.61 13.06
CA PRO A 30 9.01 5.02 14.33
C PRO A 30 10.53 4.85 14.32
N GLU A 31 11.26 5.71 15.03
CA GLU A 31 12.73 5.62 15.14
C GLU A 31 13.18 4.24 15.65
N SER A 32 12.46 3.68 16.63
CA SER A 32 12.70 2.33 17.16
C SER A 32 12.58 1.22 16.11
N ALA A 33 11.68 1.34 15.14
CA ALA A 33 11.58 0.39 14.02
C ALA A 33 12.75 0.56 13.03
N THR A 34 13.25 1.79 12.85
CA THR A 34 14.43 2.08 12.04
C THR A 34 15.68 1.49 12.66
N GLU A 35 15.88 1.64 13.96
CA GLU A 35 17.00 1.00 14.67
C GLU A 35 16.97 -0.52 14.55
N LEU A 36 15.78 -1.13 14.70
CA LEU A 36 15.61 -2.58 14.56
C LEU A 36 15.98 -3.07 13.16
N ARG A 37 15.68 -2.28 12.11
CA ARG A 37 16.11 -2.55 10.73
C ARG A 37 17.63 -2.48 10.59
N GLU A 38 18.27 -1.41 11.06
CA GLU A 38 19.72 -1.23 10.95
C GLU A 38 20.49 -2.33 11.68
N ARG A 39 20.05 -2.71 12.89
CA ARG A 39 20.66 -3.80 13.68
C ARG A 39 20.66 -5.14 12.93
N ARG A 40 19.76 -5.35 11.97
CA ARG A 40 19.56 -6.64 11.28
C ARG A 40 19.93 -6.64 9.79
N LYS A 41 20.36 -5.50 9.21
CA LYS A 41 20.79 -5.40 7.79
C LYS A 41 21.93 -6.36 7.41
N LYS A 42 22.72 -6.84 8.38
CA LYS A 42 23.95 -7.62 8.13
C LYS A 42 23.86 -9.12 8.43
N LYS A 43 22.67 -9.66 8.75
CA LYS A 43 22.52 -11.10 9.08
C LYS A 43 21.53 -11.80 8.14
N ARG A 44 21.99 -12.87 7.47
CA ARG A 44 21.09 -13.84 6.86
C ARG A 44 20.23 -14.47 7.96
N MET A 45 18.93 -14.18 7.95
CA MET A 45 17.99 -14.68 8.95
C MET A 45 17.36 -16.00 8.50
N SER A 46 17.28 -16.96 9.42
CA SER A 46 16.44 -18.15 9.25
C SER A 46 14.95 -17.77 9.26
N VAL A 47 14.09 -18.65 8.76
CA VAL A 47 12.63 -18.42 8.71
C VAL A 47 12.03 -18.08 10.10
N PRO A 48 12.37 -18.78 11.20
CA PRO A 48 11.86 -18.43 12.53
C PRO A 48 12.29 -17.02 12.99
N GLN A 49 13.53 -16.63 12.66
CA GLN A 49 14.06 -15.31 12.99
C GLN A 49 13.34 -14.21 12.20
N LYS A 50 13.04 -14.45 10.92
CA LYS A 50 12.21 -13.55 10.10
C LYS A 50 10.81 -13.36 10.69
N ARG A 51 10.15 -14.43 11.13
CA ARG A 51 8.82 -14.33 11.76
C ARG A 51 8.84 -13.56 13.08
N ARG A 52 9.87 -13.75 13.91
CA ARG A 52 10.04 -12.96 15.14
C ARG A 52 10.28 -11.49 14.83
N TYR A 53 11.14 -11.20 13.85
CA TYR A 53 11.40 -9.84 13.38
C TYR A 53 10.12 -9.11 12.94
N LEU A 54 9.26 -9.77 12.15
CA LEU A 54 8.00 -9.17 11.71
C LEU A 54 7.03 -8.90 12.86
N ARG A 55 7.01 -9.76 13.88
CA ARG A 55 6.24 -9.53 15.12
C ARG A 55 6.76 -8.32 15.90
N ASP A 56 8.09 -8.24 16.06
CA ASP A 56 8.72 -7.13 16.76
C ASP A 56 8.39 -5.81 16.05
N LEU A 57 8.55 -5.76 14.71
CA LEU A 57 8.14 -4.60 13.90
C LEU A 57 6.67 -4.25 14.04
N ALA A 58 5.78 -5.25 13.97
CA ALA A 58 4.34 -5.03 14.11
C ALA A 58 4.00 -4.39 15.46
N SER A 59 4.61 -4.86 16.55
CA SER A 59 4.40 -4.32 17.90
C SER A 59 4.83 -2.86 18.05
N ILE A 60 5.89 -2.46 17.35
CA ILE A 60 6.39 -1.08 17.34
C ILE A 60 5.48 -0.17 16.52
N GLN A 61 5.01 -0.64 15.37
CA GLN A 61 4.25 0.19 14.42
C GLN A 61 2.76 0.28 14.74
N ALA A 62 2.15 -0.78 15.30
CA ALA A 62 0.72 -0.86 15.55
C ALA A 62 0.15 0.30 16.41
N PRO A 63 0.80 0.75 17.51
CA PRO A 63 0.28 1.86 18.31
C PRO A 63 0.15 3.16 17.53
N THR A 64 1.16 3.49 16.70
CA THR A 64 1.17 4.69 15.87
C THR A 64 0.05 4.67 14.82
N GLN A 65 -0.19 3.50 14.21
CA GLN A 65 -1.27 3.33 13.24
C GLN A 65 -2.63 3.46 13.90
N LEU A 66 -2.84 2.75 15.01
CA LEU A 66 -4.12 2.71 15.72
C LEU A 66 -4.51 4.10 16.24
N ALA A 67 -3.57 4.85 16.83
CA ALA A 67 -3.82 6.21 17.29
C ALA A 67 -4.19 7.15 16.12
N SER A 68 -3.50 7.03 14.99
CA SER A 68 -3.76 7.85 13.79
C SER A 68 -5.11 7.54 13.15
N LEU A 69 -5.45 6.25 13.04
CA LEU A 69 -6.75 5.79 12.53
C LEU A 69 -7.91 6.23 13.41
N GLN A 70 -7.77 6.10 14.73
CA GLN A 70 -8.79 6.56 15.68
C GLN A 70 -9.02 8.07 15.58
N LYS A 71 -7.94 8.86 15.49
CA LYS A 71 -8.03 10.31 15.31
C LYS A 71 -8.75 10.66 14.00
N TYR A 72 -8.43 9.97 12.91
CA TYR A 72 -9.08 10.16 11.62
C TYR A 72 -10.58 9.80 11.65
N ARG A 73 -10.94 8.63 12.23
CA ARG A 73 -12.34 8.21 12.39
C ARG A 73 -13.16 9.23 13.19
N LYS A 74 -12.58 9.80 14.27
CA LYS A 74 -13.21 10.87 15.05
C LYS A 74 -13.41 12.14 14.22
N ALA A 75 -12.40 12.57 13.45
CA ALA A 75 -12.51 13.74 12.58
C ALA A 75 -13.58 13.56 11.47
N GLY A 76 -13.72 12.34 10.95
CA GLY A 76 -14.77 11.98 10.00
C GLY A 76 -16.19 12.19 10.55
N LYS A 77 -16.44 11.77 11.80
CA LYS A 77 -17.76 11.93 12.47
C LYS A 77 -18.19 13.39 12.63
N THR A 78 -17.23 14.29 12.79
CA THR A 78 -17.50 15.72 13.00
C THR A 78 -17.71 16.46 11.68
N ARG A 79 -16.99 16.10 10.61
CA ARG A 79 -17.02 16.84 9.34
C ARG A 79 -18.02 16.33 8.31
N LEU A 80 -18.50 15.09 8.45
CA LEU A 80 -19.50 14.53 7.55
C LEU A 80 -20.92 14.91 7.98
N PRO A 81 -21.84 15.19 7.03
CA PRO A 81 -23.24 15.49 7.34
C PRO A 81 -23.91 14.31 8.03
N LYS A 82 -24.95 14.56 8.85
CA LYS A 82 -25.62 13.53 9.68
C LYS A 82 -26.03 12.26 8.91
N LYS A 83 -26.39 12.38 7.63
CA LYS A 83 -26.78 11.27 6.74
C LYS A 83 -25.60 10.35 6.37
N ASP A 84 -24.38 10.89 6.33
CA ASP A 84 -23.14 10.20 5.97
C ASP A 84 -22.21 9.96 7.18
N LYS A 85 -22.75 10.06 8.41
CA LYS A 85 -22.00 9.82 9.66
C LYS A 85 -21.61 8.37 9.91
N ARG A 86 -21.87 7.44 8.97
CA ARG A 86 -21.31 6.08 9.08
C ARG A 86 -19.79 6.21 9.18
N ASP A 87 -19.21 5.49 10.13
CA ASP A 87 -17.77 5.52 10.39
C ASP A 87 -17.00 5.33 9.08
N LEU A 88 -15.98 6.17 8.86
CA LEU A 88 -15.06 5.96 7.74
C LEU A 88 -14.38 4.62 7.96
N GLU A 89 -14.53 3.71 7.02
CA GLU A 89 -13.91 2.40 7.11
C GLU A 89 -12.41 2.56 6.99
N THR A 90 -11.68 1.86 7.85
CA THR A 90 -10.23 1.79 7.79
C THR A 90 -9.81 0.37 8.13
N SER A 91 -8.88 -0.17 7.36
CA SER A 91 -8.33 -1.51 7.56
C SER A 91 -6.81 -1.46 7.48
N THR A 92 -6.16 -2.28 8.29
CA THR A 92 -4.71 -2.45 8.30
C THR A 92 -4.30 -3.42 7.19
N ALA A 93 -3.14 -3.19 6.57
CA ALA A 93 -2.68 -4.01 5.45
C ALA A 93 -1.56 -4.97 5.86
N GLY A 94 -1.59 -6.18 5.29
CA GLY A 94 -0.51 -7.17 5.38
C GLY A 94 -0.86 -8.46 6.11
N PRO A 95 0.02 -9.48 6.03
CA PRO A 95 -0.21 -10.81 6.61
C PRO A 95 -0.16 -10.80 8.15
N MET A 96 0.47 -9.79 8.75
CA MET A 96 0.38 -9.49 10.18
C MET A 96 -0.01 -8.03 10.35
N GLU A 97 -1.03 -7.80 11.15
CA GLU A 97 -1.55 -6.47 11.44
C GLU A 97 -0.44 -5.55 11.97
N GLY A 98 -0.25 -4.39 11.34
CA GLY A 98 0.79 -3.43 11.73
C GLY A 98 2.21 -3.77 11.27
N SER A 99 2.47 -4.92 10.62
CA SER A 99 3.81 -5.24 10.12
C SER A 99 4.25 -4.36 8.93
N MET A 100 3.29 -3.85 8.16
CA MET A 100 3.54 -2.90 7.09
C MET A 100 3.14 -1.49 7.52
N PRO A 101 3.91 -0.45 7.14
CA PRO A 101 3.66 0.92 7.55
C PRO A 101 2.55 1.57 6.71
N PHE A 102 1.49 0.84 6.34
CA PHE A 102 0.35 1.41 5.64
C PHE A 102 -0.98 0.74 6.02
N ALA A 103 -2.07 1.45 5.76
CA ALA A 103 -3.44 1.02 5.98
C ALA A 103 -4.34 1.52 4.83
N TYR A 104 -5.46 0.87 4.61
CA TYR A 104 -6.53 1.38 3.75
C TYR A 104 -7.48 2.24 4.59
N ALA A 105 -7.94 3.34 4.00
CA ALA A 105 -8.91 4.23 4.61
C ALA A 105 -9.86 4.79 3.56
N GLN A 106 -11.14 4.84 3.87
CA GLN A 106 -12.11 5.59 3.08
C GLN A 106 -11.86 7.10 3.25
N VAL A 107 -11.80 7.79 2.13
CA VAL A 107 -11.61 9.24 2.05
C VAL A 107 -12.70 9.88 1.21
N THR A 108 -13.01 11.12 1.54
CA THR A 108 -13.81 12.05 0.75
C THR A 108 -12.96 13.29 0.48
N ARG A 109 -13.39 14.16 -0.44
CA ARG A 109 -12.70 15.42 -0.72
C ARG A 109 -12.50 16.28 0.54
N LYS A 110 -13.45 16.22 1.48
CA LYS A 110 -13.42 16.97 2.75
C LYS A 110 -12.55 16.34 3.84
N THR A 111 -12.39 15.01 3.84
CA THR A 111 -11.65 14.30 4.89
C THR A 111 -10.17 14.14 4.54
N LEU A 112 -9.79 14.27 3.27
CA LEU A 112 -8.41 14.21 2.79
C LEU A 112 -7.49 15.22 3.51
N THR A 113 -7.99 16.44 3.77
CA THR A 113 -7.23 17.48 4.49
C THR A 113 -6.92 17.12 5.93
N GLU A 114 -7.73 16.26 6.56
CA GLU A 114 -7.48 15.81 7.94
C GLU A 114 -6.33 14.82 8.00
N LEU A 115 -6.18 13.96 6.98
CA LEU A 115 -5.01 13.09 6.86
C LEU A 115 -3.73 13.91 6.65
N ARG A 116 -3.80 15.00 5.88
CA ARG A 116 -2.67 15.92 5.66
C ARG A 116 -2.13 16.55 6.96
N ARG A 117 -3.03 16.80 7.92
CA ARG A 117 -2.72 17.40 9.23
C ARG A 117 -2.16 16.42 10.25
N SER A 118 -2.15 15.12 9.96
CA SER A 118 -1.60 14.13 10.89
C SER A 118 -0.07 14.12 10.81
N ASP A 119 0.60 14.20 11.96
CA ASP A 119 2.07 14.19 12.02
C ASP A 119 2.67 12.79 11.85
N ASN A 120 1.87 11.75 12.05
CA ASN A 120 2.28 10.35 11.97
C ASN A 120 2.08 9.74 10.58
N ILE A 121 1.50 10.49 9.64
CA ILE A 121 1.28 10.06 8.26
C ILE A 121 2.42 10.64 7.41
N ALA A 122 3.07 9.78 6.64
CA ALA A 122 4.10 10.17 5.67
C ALA A 122 3.45 10.59 4.35
N ALA A 123 2.55 9.76 3.83
CA ALA A 123 1.90 10.00 2.55
C ALA A 123 0.49 9.39 2.51
N VAL A 124 -0.34 9.91 1.59
CA VAL A 124 -1.64 9.36 1.24
C VAL A 124 -1.71 9.26 -0.28
N ILE A 125 -2.10 8.09 -0.78
CA ILE A 125 -2.23 7.82 -2.21
C ILE A 125 -3.60 7.18 -2.51
N PRO A 126 -4.20 7.41 -3.69
CA PRO A 126 -5.45 6.77 -4.06
C PRO A 126 -5.27 5.26 -4.24
N ASN A 127 -6.25 4.44 -3.84
CA ASN A 127 -6.24 3.02 -4.18
C ASN A 127 -6.79 2.83 -5.59
N GLN A 128 -5.92 3.02 -6.59
CA GLN A 128 -6.28 2.90 -8.00
C GLN A 128 -6.47 1.43 -8.39
N ARG A 129 -7.51 1.16 -9.19
CA ARG A 129 -7.71 -0.16 -9.76
C ARG A 129 -6.63 -0.42 -10.80
N ILE A 130 -5.92 -1.54 -10.66
CA ILE A 130 -5.04 -2.05 -11.70
C ILE A 130 -5.85 -2.96 -12.62
N HIS A 131 -5.71 -2.76 -13.92
CA HIS A 131 -6.19 -3.70 -14.92
C HIS A 131 -4.99 -4.58 -15.31
N LEU A 132 -5.14 -5.90 -15.15
CA LEU A 132 -4.13 -6.82 -15.64
C LEU A 132 -4.12 -6.75 -17.17
N LEU A 133 -2.94 -6.56 -17.75
CA LEU A 133 -2.76 -6.78 -19.17
C LEU A 133 -2.83 -8.29 -19.38
N GLU A 134 -3.93 -8.76 -19.95
CA GLU A 134 -4.03 -10.16 -20.37
C GLU A 134 -3.21 -10.31 -21.65
N PRO A 135 -2.12 -11.13 -21.64
CA PRO A 135 -1.43 -11.43 -22.86
C PRO A 135 -2.40 -12.11 -23.81
N ARG A 136 -2.46 -11.63 -25.05
CA ARG A 136 -3.21 -12.28 -26.14
C ARG A 136 -2.77 -13.75 -26.19
N ALA A 137 -3.71 -14.69 -26.33
CA ALA A 137 -3.40 -16.12 -26.38
C ALA A 137 -2.26 -16.35 -27.40
N ILE A 138 -1.08 -16.70 -26.88
CA ILE A 138 0.11 -16.97 -27.67
C ILE A 138 0.05 -18.45 -28.02
N ASP A 139 0.17 -18.78 -29.30
CA ASP A 139 0.40 -20.16 -29.71
C ASP A 139 1.85 -20.54 -29.37
N TYR A 140 2.01 -21.37 -28.35
CA TYR A 140 3.32 -21.82 -27.88
C TYR A 140 3.90 -22.96 -28.72
N GLN A 141 3.14 -23.55 -29.67
CA GLN A 141 3.65 -24.67 -30.46
C GLN A 141 4.82 -24.24 -31.35
N ASP A 142 4.66 -23.13 -32.08
CA ASP A 142 5.71 -22.61 -32.95
C ASP A 142 6.94 -22.14 -32.14
N LEU A 143 6.71 -21.50 -30.98
CA LEU A 143 7.78 -21.05 -30.09
C LEU A 143 8.57 -22.22 -29.50
N ASN A 144 7.90 -23.31 -29.11
CA ASN A 144 8.57 -24.52 -28.62
C ASN A 144 9.38 -25.22 -29.71
N ASN A 145 8.86 -25.28 -30.94
CA ASN A 145 9.57 -25.88 -32.07
C ASN A 145 10.83 -25.07 -32.40
N GLN A 146 10.75 -23.73 -32.36
CA GLN A 146 11.89 -22.83 -32.53
C GLN A 146 12.91 -23.02 -31.40
N GLU A 147 12.47 -23.11 -30.15
CA GLU A 147 13.36 -23.32 -29.00
C GLU A 147 14.09 -24.66 -29.07
N GLN A 148 13.41 -25.73 -29.49
CA GLN A 148 14.05 -27.03 -29.72
C GLN A 148 15.09 -26.99 -30.84
N ALA A 149 14.84 -26.20 -31.90
CA ALA A 149 15.77 -26.06 -33.02
C ALA A 149 16.98 -25.17 -32.68
N ALA A 150 16.76 -24.05 -31.98
CA ALA A 150 17.81 -23.09 -31.62
C ALA A 150 18.56 -23.47 -30.34
N GLY A 151 18.03 -24.40 -29.54
CA GLY A 151 18.59 -24.76 -28.23
C GLY A 151 18.43 -23.68 -27.15
N MET A 152 17.69 -22.62 -27.45
CA MET A 152 17.43 -21.48 -26.57
C MET A 152 16.08 -20.85 -26.88
N THR A 153 15.45 -20.21 -25.89
CA THR A 153 14.18 -19.51 -26.12
C THR A 153 14.37 -18.35 -27.11
N TRP A 154 13.37 -18.10 -27.95
CA TRP A 154 13.35 -16.97 -28.89
C TRP A 154 13.65 -15.61 -28.23
N GLY A 155 13.26 -15.44 -26.97
CA GLY A 155 13.50 -14.22 -26.20
C GLY A 155 14.97 -14.02 -25.88
N LEU A 156 15.71 -15.09 -25.57
CA LEU A 156 17.16 -15.04 -25.32
C LEU A 156 17.93 -14.80 -26.61
N GLU A 157 17.55 -15.46 -27.70
CA GLU A 157 18.12 -15.24 -29.03
C GLU A 157 17.94 -13.77 -29.45
N ARG A 158 16.74 -13.20 -29.26
CA ARG A 158 16.44 -11.82 -29.62
C ARG A 158 17.20 -10.78 -28.78
N LEU A 159 17.55 -11.15 -27.55
CA LEU A 159 18.29 -10.30 -26.62
C LEU A 159 19.82 -10.50 -26.72
N ASP A 160 20.29 -11.37 -27.62
CA ASP A 160 21.71 -11.69 -27.81
C ASP A 160 22.38 -12.12 -26.49
N ILE A 161 21.65 -12.88 -25.67
CA ILE A 161 22.12 -13.40 -24.39
C ILE A 161 22.65 -14.82 -24.63
N PRO A 162 23.97 -15.06 -24.49
CA PRO A 162 24.59 -16.37 -24.69
C PRO A 162 24.27 -17.39 -23.59
#